data_AF-A0A947E1E7-F1
#
_entry.id   AF-A0A947E1E7-F1
#
_cell.length_a   1.000
_cell.length_b   1.000
_cell.length_c   1.000
_cell.angle_alpha   90.00
_cell.angle_beta   90.00
_cell.angle_gamma   90.00
#
_symmetry.space_group_name_H-M   'P 1'
#
loop_
_entity.id
_entity.type
_entity.pdbx_description
1 polymer ?
#
loop_
_entity_poly.entity_id
_entity_poly.type
_entity_poly.pdbx_seq_one_letter_code
_entity_poly.pdbx_strand_id
1 'polypeptide(L)'
;MLVKSLFAYIHFIAAFGVVATLFFEWFTFSKAPTAIEARRLALADRCYGLFAGLVLVVGLVRAYAYEKGFEFYLSNPFFHLKVTLFVLIGLLSIYPTVRFARWRPDIQAGRAPVVSEAQHKLISRLLSAQMVLLALVLLSASLMANAVGR
;
A
#
# COMPACT_ATOMS: atom_id res chain seq x y z
N MET A 1 -3.21 -23.55 -16.56
CA MET A 1 -2.62 -22.28 -17.09
C MET A 1 -3.54 -21.08 -16.84
N LEU A 2 -4.84 -21.15 -17.18
CA LEU A 2 -5.79 -20.03 -16.99
C LEU A 2 -5.90 -19.53 -15.53
N VAL A 3 -6.09 -20.42 -14.56
CA VAL A 3 -6.22 -20.05 -13.14
C VAL A 3 -4.98 -19.31 -12.62
N LYS A 4 -3.78 -19.84 -12.89
CA LYS A 4 -2.51 -19.19 -12.55
C LYS A 4 -2.42 -17.77 -13.12
N SER A 5 -2.78 -17.59 -14.39
CA SER A 5 -2.77 -16.28 -15.05
C SER A 5 -3.79 -15.31 -14.42
N LEU A 6 -4.97 -15.81 -14.03
CA LEU A 6 -5.99 -15.01 -13.36
C LEU A 6 -5.50 -14.48 -12.00
N PHE A 7 -4.87 -15.34 -11.18
CA PHE A 7 -4.28 -14.91 -9.91
C PHE A 7 -3.16 -13.87 -10.11
N ALA A 8 -2.33 -14.04 -11.15
CA ALA A 8 -1.33 -13.04 -11.49
C ALA A 8 -1.96 -11.71 -11.91
N TYR A 9 -3.00 -11.74 -12.74
CA TYR A 9 -3.77 -10.55 -13.15
C TYR A 9 -4.37 -9.81 -11.96
N ILE A 10 -5.06 -10.52 -11.05
CA ILE A 10 -5.64 -9.93 -9.85
C ILE A 10 -4.54 -9.30 -8.97
N HIS A 11 -3.42 -9.99 -8.80
CA HIS A 11 -2.29 -9.47 -8.02
C HIS A 11 -1.72 -8.19 -8.63
N PHE A 12 -1.61 -8.11 -9.97
CA PHE A 12 -1.16 -6.88 -10.64
C PHE A 12 -2.14 -5.73 -10.47
N ILE A 13 -3.44 -5.97 -10.67
CA ILE A 13 -4.49 -4.96 -10.42
C ILE A 13 -4.39 -4.44 -8.98
N ALA A 14 -4.24 -5.34 -8.01
CA ALA A 14 -4.08 -4.96 -6.62
C ALA A 14 -2.79 -4.16 -6.36
N ALA A 15 -1.66 -4.58 -6.94
CA ALA A 15 -0.38 -3.86 -6.80
C ALA A 15 -0.44 -2.45 -7.41
N PHE A 16 -1.00 -2.29 -8.61
CA PHE A 16 -1.23 -0.98 -9.21
C PHE A 16 -2.23 -0.14 -8.41
N GLY A 17 -3.25 -0.78 -7.82
CA GLY A 17 -4.19 -0.14 -6.91
C GLY A 17 -3.50 0.44 -5.67
N VAL A 18 -2.58 -0.30 -5.04
CA VAL A 18 -1.75 0.21 -3.94
C VAL A 18 -0.93 1.43 -4.39
N VAL A 19 -0.23 1.33 -5.52
CA VAL A 19 0.58 2.45 -6.05
C VAL A 19 -0.28 3.69 -6.28
N ALA A 20 -1.42 3.52 -6.96
CA ALA A 20 -2.30 4.64 -7.32
C ALA A 20 -2.91 5.33 -6.10
N THR A 21 -3.41 4.56 -5.14
CA THR A 21 -4.07 5.10 -3.93
C THR A 21 -3.07 5.78 -3.00
N LEU A 22 -1.91 5.15 -2.76
CA LEU A 22 -0.86 5.73 -1.92
C LEU A 22 -0.23 6.98 -2.55
N PHE A 23 -0.01 6.97 -3.87
CA PHE A 23 0.44 8.17 -4.59
C PHE A 23 -0.60 9.29 -4.50
N PHE A 24 -1.89 8.97 -4.64
CA PHE A 24 -2.96 9.95 -4.50
C PHE A 24 -2.93 10.59 -3.10
N GLU A 25 -2.83 9.80 -2.03
CA GLU A 25 -2.71 10.32 -0.67
C GLU A 25 -1.46 11.20 -0.51
N TRP A 26 -0.30 10.71 -0.93
CA TRP A 26 0.96 11.44 -0.85
C TRP A 26 0.91 12.78 -1.59
N PHE A 27 0.29 12.82 -2.77
CA PHE A 27 0.22 14.00 -3.60
C PHE A 27 -0.86 15.00 -3.16
N THR A 28 -1.97 14.51 -2.61
CA THR A 28 -3.15 15.36 -2.31
C THR A 28 -3.30 15.74 -0.84
N PHE A 29 -2.62 15.04 0.09
CA PHE A 29 -2.69 15.36 1.51
C PHE A 29 -2.11 16.76 1.77
N SER A 30 -2.90 17.61 2.45
CA SER A 30 -2.56 19.01 2.71
C SER A 30 -2.85 19.42 4.16
N LYS A 31 -2.32 20.59 4.58
CA LYS A 31 -2.48 21.13 5.95
C LYS A 31 -3.92 21.58 6.25
N ALA A 32 -4.69 21.93 5.23
CA ALA A 32 -6.05 22.44 5.37
C ALA A 32 -6.96 21.85 4.28
N PRO A 33 -7.26 20.54 4.33
CA PRO A 33 -8.09 19.89 3.32
C PRO A 33 -9.53 20.40 3.42
N THR A 34 -10.14 20.70 2.28
CA THR A 34 -11.59 20.91 2.18
C THR A 34 -12.35 19.63 2.56
N ALA A 35 -13.66 19.75 2.86
CA ALA A 35 -14.49 18.58 3.13
C ALA A 35 -14.52 17.57 1.96
N ILE A 36 -14.41 18.06 0.72
CA ILE A 36 -14.37 17.23 -0.50
C ILE A 36 -13.04 16.49 -0.59
N GLU A 37 -11.92 17.18 -0.38
CA GLU A 37 -10.59 16.56 -0.38
C GLU A 37 -10.45 15.53 0.75
N ALA A 38 -10.92 15.86 1.95
CA ALA A 38 -10.94 14.94 3.08
C ALA A 38 -11.76 13.67 2.78
N ARG A 39 -12.91 13.81 2.10
CA ARG A 39 -13.71 12.66 1.65
C ARG A 39 -12.97 11.79 0.63
N ARG A 40 -12.26 12.42 -0.32
CA ARG A 40 -11.46 11.71 -1.32
C ARG A 40 -10.27 10.98 -0.69
N LEU A 41 -9.55 11.63 0.24
CA LEU A 41 -8.46 11.01 1.01
C LEU A 41 -8.97 9.80 1.80
N ALA A 42 -10.07 9.94 2.55
CA ALA A 42 -10.64 8.84 3.31
C ALA A 42 -11.20 7.70 2.43
N LEU A 43 -11.53 7.96 1.16
CA LEU A 43 -11.90 6.93 0.21
C LEU A 43 -10.65 6.24 -0.37
N ALA A 44 -9.63 7.02 -0.76
CA ALA A 44 -8.36 6.51 -1.24
C ALA A 44 -7.71 5.57 -0.23
N ASP A 45 -7.70 5.93 1.05
CA ASP A 45 -7.14 5.12 2.15
C ASP A 45 -7.89 3.80 2.38
N ARG A 46 -9.22 3.81 2.22
CA ARG A 46 -10.02 2.57 2.25
C ARG A 46 -9.71 1.67 1.05
N CYS A 47 -9.58 2.25 -0.14
CA CYS A 47 -9.19 1.51 -1.33
C CYS A 47 -7.76 0.97 -1.22
N TYR A 48 -6.83 1.75 -0.67
CA TYR A 48 -5.46 1.33 -0.36
C TYR A 48 -5.48 0.10 0.54
N GLY A 49 -6.23 0.13 1.66
CA GLY A 49 -6.33 -1.00 2.58
C GLY A 49 -6.89 -2.27 1.90
N LEU A 50 -7.91 -2.13 1.06
CA LEU A 50 -8.45 -3.24 0.26
C LEU A 50 -7.40 -3.82 -0.70
N PHE A 51 -6.73 -2.97 -1.49
CA PHE A 51 -5.72 -3.41 -2.43
C PHE A 51 -4.51 -4.01 -1.74
N ALA A 52 -4.07 -3.46 -0.61
CA ALA A 52 -2.98 -4.00 0.18
C ALA A 52 -3.31 -5.42 0.71
N GLY A 53 -4.53 -5.61 1.21
CA GLY A 53 -5.03 -6.93 1.59
C GLY A 53 -5.05 -7.92 0.42
N LEU A 54 -5.52 -7.48 -0.77
CA LEU A 54 -5.53 -8.29 -1.98
C LEU A 54 -4.11 -8.67 -2.44
N VAL A 55 -3.16 -7.73 -2.42
CA VAL A 55 -1.76 -8.01 -2.75
C VAL A 55 -1.21 -9.10 -1.84
N LEU A 56 -1.44 -9.01 -0.53
CA LEU A 56 -0.92 -9.96 0.44
C LEU A 56 -1.55 -11.35 0.25
N VAL A 57 -2.88 -11.45 0.26
CA VAL A 57 -3.60 -12.73 0.16
C VAL A 57 -3.30 -13.42 -1.17
N VAL A 58 -3.47 -12.70 -2.30
CA VAL A 58 -3.26 -13.26 -3.64
C VAL A 58 -1.78 -13.56 -3.87
N GLY A 59 -0.87 -12.73 -3.34
CA GLY A 59 0.58 -12.94 -3.42
C GLY A 59 1.04 -14.22 -2.72
N LEU A 60 0.53 -14.48 -1.50
CA LEU A 60 0.82 -15.70 -0.76
C LEU A 60 0.28 -16.94 -1.47
N VAL A 61 -0.96 -16.89 -1.98
CA VAL A 61 -1.54 -17.98 -2.76
C VAL A 61 -0.69 -18.27 -4.01
N ARG A 62 -0.20 -17.23 -4.70
CA ARG A 62 0.70 -17.40 -5.85
C ARG A 62 2.02 -18.07 -5.46
N ALA A 63 2.68 -17.57 -4.41
CA ALA A 63 3.95 -18.10 -3.94
C ALA A 63 3.85 -19.58 -3.53
N TYR A 64 2.75 -19.98 -2.89
CA TYR A 64 2.54 -21.35 -2.43
C TYR A 64 2.06 -22.30 -3.53
N ALA A 65 1.07 -21.91 -4.35
CA ALA A 65 0.33 -22.84 -5.20
C ALA A 65 0.67 -22.79 -6.70
N TYR A 66 1.25 -21.69 -7.21
CA TYR A 66 1.29 -21.45 -8.66
C TYR A 66 2.66 -21.06 -9.24
N GLU A 67 3.66 -20.76 -8.42
CA GLU A 67 4.97 -20.30 -8.91
C GLU A 67 6.10 -21.35 -8.81
N LYS A 68 7.36 -20.92 -8.69
CA LYS A 68 8.60 -21.72 -8.87
C LYS A 68 8.86 -22.75 -7.73
N GLY A 69 7.82 -23.16 -7.00
CA GLY A 69 7.89 -23.97 -5.77
C GLY A 69 8.14 -23.11 -4.52
N PHE A 70 7.54 -23.48 -3.38
CA PHE A 70 7.62 -22.70 -2.15
C PHE A 70 9.06 -22.53 -1.62
N GLU A 71 9.89 -23.57 -1.76
CA GLU A 71 11.32 -23.56 -1.39
C GLU A 71 12.12 -22.45 -2.09
N PHE A 72 11.79 -22.14 -3.35
CA PHE A 72 12.43 -21.05 -4.07
C PHE A 72 12.20 -19.69 -3.38
N TYR A 73 10.99 -19.46 -2.85
CA TYR A 73 10.66 -18.22 -2.17
C TYR A 73 11.29 -18.14 -0.77
N LEU A 74 11.33 -19.26 -0.05
CA LEU A 74 11.91 -19.32 1.28
C LEU A 74 13.43 -19.08 1.28
N SER A 75 14.15 -19.48 0.24
CA SER A 75 15.60 -19.28 0.18
C SER A 75 16.02 -17.93 -0.39
N ASN A 76 15.13 -17.21 -1.09
CA ASN A 76 15.50 -15.96 -1.74
C ASN A 76 15.40 -14.75 -0.79
N PRO A 77 16.50 -14.04 -0.49
CA PRO A 77 16.50 -12.91 0.44
C PRO A 77 15.66 -11.73 -0.06
N PHE A 78 15.53 -11.54 -1.39
CA PHE A 78 14.70 -10.47 -1.95
C PHE A 78 13.20 -10.76 -1.85
N PHE A 79 12.80 -12.03 -1.72
CA PHE A 79 11.42 -12.37 -1.34
C PHE A 79 11.11 -11.93 0.10
N HIS A 80 11.99 -12.25 1.05
CA HIS A 80 11.81 -11.81 2.44
C HIS A 80 11.85 -10.29 2.57
N LEU A 81 12.78 -9.65 1.87
CA LEU A 81 12.90 -8.19 1.85
C LEU A 81 11.63 -7.53 1.34
N LYS A 82 11.10 -7.93 0.16
CA LYS A 82 9.90 -7.29 -0.40
C LYS A 82 8.68 -7.48 0.51
N VAL A 83 8.53 -8.67 1.14
CA VAL A 83 7.43 -8.95 2.07
C VAL A 83 7.57 -8.09 3.33
N THR A 84 8.77 -8.00 3.89
CA THR A 84 9.06 -7.19 5.09
C THR A 84 8.80 -5.71 4.83
N LEU A 85 9.29 -5.18 3.71
CA LEU A 85 9.05 -3.79 3.29
C LEU A 85 7.54 -3.54 3.09
N PHE A 86 6.81 -4.46 2.48
CA PHE A 86 5.38 -4.32 2.28
C PHE A 86 4.60 -4.32 3.60
N VAL A 87 4.97 -5.19 4.55
CA VAL A 87 4.40 -5.18 5.91
C VAL A 87 4.72 -3.86 6.63
N LEU A 88 5.95 -3.35 6.52
CA LEU A 88 6.34 -2.07 7.09
C LEU A 88 5.51 -0.92 6.51
N ILE A 89 5.28 -0.88 5.21
CA ILE A 89 4.39 0.11 4.57
C ILE A 89 2.99 0.05 5.20
N GLY A 90 2.44 -1.15 5.38
CA GLY A 90 1.14 -1.37 6.03
C GLY A 90 1.12 -0.87 7.47
N LEU A 91 2.16 -1.13 8.27
CA LEU A 91 2.28 -0.64 9.64
C LEU A 91 2.35 0.89 9.69
N LEU A 92 3.11 1.53 8.79
CA LEU A 92 3.19 2.99 8.70
C LEU A 92 1.84 3.61 8.29
N SER A 93 1.04 2.94 7.46
CA SER A 93 -0.31 3.40 7.07
C SER A 93 -1.29 3.46 8.24
N ILE A 94 -1.10 2.67 9.30
CA ILE A 94 -2.08 2.60 10.41
C ILE A 94 -2.37 4.00 10.98
N TYR A 95 -1.34 4.83 11.15
CA TYR A 95 -1.54 6.16 11.71
C TYR A 95 -2.36 7.08 10.77
N PRO A 96 -1.99 7.31 9.49
CA PRO A 96 -2.83 8.03 8.53
C PRO A 96 -4.26 7.48 8.44
N THR A 97 -4.42 6.16 8.32
CA THR A 97 -5.73 5.49 8.23
C THR A 97 -6.63 5.84 9.42
N VAL A 98 -6.10 5.73 10.65
CA VAL A 98 -6.86 6.10 11.85
C VAL A 98 -7.23 7.59 11.86
N ARG A 99 -6.34 8.48 11.37
CA ARG A 99 -6.63 9.91 11.30
C ARG A 99 -7.70 10.23 10.26
N PHE A 100 -7.62 9.67 9.06
CA PHE A 100 -8.61 9.87 8.01
C PHE A 100 -9.98 9.29 8.40
N ALA A 101 -10.00 8.13 9.06
CA ALA A 101 -11.24 7.55 9.58
C ALA A 101 -11.93 8.46 10.62
N ARG A 102 -11.15 9.14 11.47
CA ARG A 102 -11.66 10.10 12.47
C ARG A 102 -12.29 11.35 11.86
N TRP A 103 -12.04 11.67 10.59
CA TRP A 103 -12.67 12.80 9.91
C TRP A 103 -14.13 12.53 9.52
N ARG A 104 -14.62 11.29 9.66
CA ARG A 104 -15.96 10.90 9.23
C ARG A 104 -17.09 11.82 9.75
N PRO A 105 -17.13 12.22 11.04
CA PRO A 105 -18.18 13.12 11.53
C PRO A 105 -18.16 14.50 10.85
N ASP A 106 -16.98 15.09 10.66
CA ASP A 106 -16.85 16.40 10.02
C ASP A 106 -17.20 16.34 8.53
N ILE A 107 -16.74 15.30 7.82
CA ILE A 107 -17.08 15.06 6.41
C ILE A 107 -18.59 14.86 6.21
N GLN A 108 -19.26 14.20 7.16
CA GLN A 108 -20.72 14.02 7.12
C GLN A 108 -21.48 15.32 7.39
N ALA A 109 -20.93 16.19 8.23
CA ALA A 109 -21.49 17.51 8.49
C ALA A 109 -21.06 18.59 7.47
N GLY A 110 -20.34 18.21 6.40
CA GLY A 110 -19.85 19.14 5.37
C GLY A 110 -18.74 20.09 5.84
N ARG A 111 -18.11 19.81 7.00
CA ARG A 111 -17.03 20.63 7.56
C ARG A 111 -15.67 20.08 7.15
N ALA A 112 -14.71 20.99 6.96
CA ALA A 112 -13.31 20.64 6.77
C ALA A 112 -12.72 20.12 8.09
N PRO A 113 -12.01 18.98 8.09
CA PRO A 113 -11.36 18.49 9.30
C PRO A 113 -10.16 19.37 9.66
N VAL A 114 -9.94 19.55 10.96
CA VAL A 114 -8.78 20.30 11.46
C VAL A 114 -7.56 19.39 11.55
N VAL A 115 -6.48 19.78 10.87
CA VAL A 115 -5.19 19.08 10.91
C VAL A 115 -4.18 19.97 11.61
N SER A 116 -3.64 19.51 12.75
CA SER A 116 -2.59 20.27 13.44
C SER A 116 -1.28 20.23 12.65
N GLU A 117 -0.39 21.20 12.87
CA GLU A 117 0.91 21.24 12.19
C GLU A 117 1.75 19.99 12.44
N ALA A 118 1.76 19.49 13.68
CA ALA A 118 2.44 18.26 14.03
C ALA A 118 1.85 17.05 13.28
N GLN A 119 0.52 16.99 13.16
CA GLN A 119 -0.15 15.92 12.41
C GLN A 119 0.18 15.98 10.92
N HIS A 120 0.12 17.16 10.33
CA HIS A 120 0.49 17.36 8.93
C HIS A 120 1.92 16.90 8.67
N LYS A 121 2.89 17.40 9.45
CA LYS A 121 4.30 17.04 9.29
C LYS A 121 4.55 15.54 9.44
N LEU A 122 3.89 14.89 10.40
CA LEU A 122 4.03 13.45 10.60
C LEU A 122 3.42 12.65 9.44
N ILE A 123 2.18 12.94 9.03
CA ILE A 123 1.51 12.21 7.94
C ILE A 123 2.27 12.41 6.62
N SER A 124 2.69 13.63 6.28
CA SER A 124 3.47 13.87 5.06
C SER A 124 4.79 13.09 5.04
N ARG A 125 5.47 12.96 6.19
CA ARG A 125 6.69 12.14 6.31
C ARG A 125 6.40 10.66 6.16
N LEU A 126 5.33 10.16 6.77
CA LEU A 126 4.91 8.76 6.64
C LEU A 126 4.60 8.44 5.19
N LEU A 127 3.74 9.22 4.53
CA LEU A 127 3.40 9.04 3.12
C LEU A 127 4.64 9.08 2.22
N SER A 128 5.57 10.01 2.47
CA SER A 128 6.82 10.09 1.71
C SER A 128 7.73 8.88 1.93
N ALA A 129 7.86 8.41 3.17
CA ALA A 129 8.61 7.20 3.48
C ALA A 129 7.98 5.97 2.80
N GLN A 130 6.65 5.88 2.79
CA GLN A 130 5.94 4.78 2.14
C GLN A 130 6.14 4.77 0.63
N MET A 131 6.23 5.92 -0.04
CA MET A 131 6.59 5.98 -1.47
C MET A 131 8.01 5.44 -1.74
N VAL A 132 8.98 5.77 -0.88
CA VAL A 132 10.35 5.24 -0.97
C VAL A 132 10.36 3.72 -0.75
N LEU A 133 9.69 3.25 0.31
CA LEU A 133 9.58 1.83 0.60
C LEU A 133 8.89 1.07 -0.54
N LEU A 134 7.86 1.64 -1.17
CA LEU A 134 7.17 1.04 -2.30
C LEU A 134 8.11 0.88 -3.50
N ALA A 135 8.95 1.87 -3.79
CA ALA A 135 9.98 1.75 -4.83
C ALA A 135 10.97 0.61 -4.52
N LEU A 136 11.36 0.44 -3.25
CA LEU A 136 12.22 -0.67 -2.82
C LEU A 136 11.53 -2.03 -2.91
N VAL A 137 10.21 -2.10 -2.67
CA VAL A 137 9.40 -3.31 -2.93
C VAL A 137 9.44 -3.68 -4.41
N LEU A 138 9.29 -2.71 -5.32
CA LEU A 138 9.34 -2.95 -6.76
C LEU A 138 10.75 -3.40 -7.22
N LEU A 139 11.81 -2.78 -6.69
CA LEU A 139 13.18 -3.19 -6.97
C LEU A 139 13.45 -4.63 -6.51
N SER A 140 13.10 -4.96 -5.26
CA SER A 140 13.28 -6.31 -4.72
C SER A 140 12.45 -7.37 -5.47
N ALA A 141 11.23 -7.03 -5.91
CA ALA A 141 10.44 -7.89 -6.78
C ALA A 141 11.15 -8.18 -8.12
N SER A 142 11.75 -7.15 -8.75
CA SER A 142 12.52 -7.30 -9.99
C SER A 142 13.77 -8.18 -9.79
N LEU A 143 14.54 -7.94 -8.73
CA LEU A 143 15.74 -8.73 -8.41
C LEU A 143 15.41 -10.21 -8.17
N MET A 144 14.35 -10.49 -7.39
CA MET A 144 13.87 -11.86 -7.15
C MET A 144 13.41 -12.56 -8.43
N ALA A 145 12.70 -11.85 -9.31
CA ALA A 145 12.21 -12.39 -10.59
C ALA A 145 13.36 -12.85 -11.49
N ASN A 146 14.45 -12.08 -11.51
CA ASN A 146 15.69 -12.34 -12.23
C ASN A 146 16.68 -13.26 -11.48
N ALA A 147 16.22 -13.92 -10.42
CA ALA A 147 17.01 -14.89 -9.68
C ALA A 147 18.28 -14.35 -8.98
N VAL A 148 18.37 -13.04 -8.74
CA VAL A 148 19.44 -12.47 -7.94
C VAL A 148 19.30 -12.95 -6.49
N GLY A 149 20.41 -13.31 -5.85
CA GLY A 149 20.42 -13.87 -4.49
C GLY A 149 19.84 -15.29 -4.40
N ARG A 150 20.00 -16.09 -5.46
CA ARG A 150 19.80 -17.55 -5.43
C ARG A 150 21.14 -18.24 -5.40
#